data_AF-A0A0Q6S630-F1
#
_entry.id   AF-A0A0Q6S630-F1
#
_cell.length_a   1.000
_cell.length_b   1.000
_cell.length_c   1.000
_cell.angle_alpha   90.00
_cell.angle_beta   90.00
_cell.angle_gamma   90.00
#
_symmetry.space_group_name_H-M   'P 1'
#
loop_
_entity.id
_entity.type
_entity.pdbx_description
1 polymer ?
#
loop_
_entity_poly.entity_id
_entity_poly.type
_entity_poly.pdbx_seq_one_letter_code
_entity_poly.pdbx_strand_id
1 'polypeptide(L)'
;MGIVKYDQSGLEIIADRHGGLSLEHGFIESQIFQSDHPRKSLKFSAFCDGIFFSSFGQLMRSIDPEQPEMEREYASASIPYISDDAIKHSVTDILGEIEYQGGPVDLERICSALSISLNYSDQDIRDIDGIPVLGSANFTRKLITINAHGNRNRERFTLGHEIGHFHLKHGEYLSSETIVEKDLLIKETAQSLNYERLEYQANAFSSNLILPDGVFKRKTAEFRHLLEISDRGHGYVFVDDQPYNSMIYDQLLTSLSNYFEVSKQAVQIKLKNLGMLTDERKRNKRLPATQILDALSLDRK
;
A
#
# COMPACT_ATOMS: atom_id res chain seq x y z
N MET A 1 -6.14 19.33 -12.81
CA MET A 1 -4.95 19.02 -13.62
C MET A 1 -4.62 20.28 -14.41
N GLY A 2 -3.52 20.96 -14.12
CA GLY A 2 -3.13 22.20 -14.79
C GLY A 2 -1.89 21.97 -15.66
N ILE A 3 -1.90 22.49 -16.88
CA ILE A 3 -0.73 22.51 -17.77
C ILE A 3 -0.14 23.91 -17.68
N VAL A 4 1.12 24.00 -17.28
CA VAL A 4 1.86 25.27 -17.17
C VAL A 4 3.03 25.24 -18.16
N LYS A 5 3.13 26.28 -18.99
CA LYS A 5 4.30 26.60 -19.82
C LYS A 5 5.25 27.41 -18.97
N TYR A 6 6.53 27.20 -19.18
CA TYR A 6 7.55 28.13 -18.74
C TYR A 6 8.29 28.65 -19.98
N ASP A 7 8.39 29.96 -20.13
CA ASP A 7 9.25 30.59 -21.14
C ASP A 7 10.04 31.77 -20.54
N GLN A 8 10.80 32.49 -21.38
CA GLN A 8 11.66 33.60 -20.94
C GLN A 8 10.90 34.76 -20.28
N SER A 9 9.56 34.77 -20.32
CA SER A 9 8.71 35.75 -19.68
C SER A 9 8.05 35.26 -18.37
N GLY A 10 8.27 34.00 -17.98
CA GLY A 10 7.79 33.42 -16.72
C GLY A 10 6.87 32.20 -16.88
N LEU A 11 6.18 31.84 -15.80
CA LEU A 11 5.19 30.74 -15.76
C LEU A 11 3.85 31.21 -16.35
N GLU A 12 3.42 30.58 -17.43
CA GLU A 12 2.13 30.82 -18.10
C GLU A 12 1.25 29.56 -18.00
N ILE A 13 0.06 29.67 -17.40
CA ILE A 13 -0.87 28.53 -17.31
C ILE A 13 -1.58 28.37 -18.66
N ILE A 14 -1.28 27.29 -19.38
CA ILE A 14 -1.78 27.03 -20.74
C ILE A 14 -3.18 26.41 -20.73
N ALA A 15 -3.47 25.57 -19.74
CA ALA A 15 -4.78 24.93 -19.64
C ALA A 15 -5.12 24.56 -18.20
N ASP A 16 -6.27 25.03 -17.76
CA ASP A 16 -6.92 24.62 -16.52
C ASP A 16 -8.24 23.94 -16.87
N ARG A 17 -8.49 22.78 -16.27
CA ARG A 17 -9.80 22.11 -16.32
C ARG A 17 -10.42 22.17 -14.93
N HIS A 18 -10.74 23.35 -14.44
CA HIS A 18 -12.08 23.80 -14.01
C HIS A 18 -11.99 25.27 -13.58
N GLY A 19 -12.80 26.12 -14.23
CA GLY A 19 -12.67 27.57 -14.16
C GLY A 19 -12.96 28.20 -12.79
N GLY A 20 -12.30 29.34 -12.56
CA GLY A 20 -12.61 30.24 -11.46
C GLY A 20 -11.35 30.78 -10.78
N LEU A 21 -10.74 31.78 -11.42
CA LEU A 21 -10.01 32.94 -10.86
C LEU A 21 -9.12 32.74 -9.60
N SER A 22 -7.85 33.11 -9.77
CA SER A 22 -6.85 33.47 -8.75
C SER A 22 -6.16 32.30 -8.03
N LEU A 23 -4.96 31.95 -8.50
CA LEU A 23 -3.93 31.41 -7.61
C LEU A 23 -3.53 32.55 -6.67
N GLU A 24 -4.22 32.63 -5.53
CA GLU A 24 -3.92 33.64 -4.52
C GLU A 24 -2.50 33.45 -3.99
N HIS A 25 -1.77 34.56 -3.92
CA HIS A 25 -0.44 34.73 -3.33
C HIS A 25 -0.28 34.06 -1.94
N GLY A 26 -1.39 33.78 -1.24
CA GLY A 26 -1.43 33.06 0.04
C GLY A 26 -1.07 31.57 -0.02
N PHE A 27 -1.06 30.93 -1.19
CA PHE A 27 -0.70 29.51 -1.30
C PHE A 27 0.77 29.26 -0.94
N ILE A 28 1.66 30.21 -1.28
CA ILE A 28 3.10 30.15 -0.94
C ILE A 28 3.32 30.55 0.53
N GLU A 29 2.61 31.57 1.05
CA GLU A 29 2.71 31.97 2.46
C GLU A 29 2.28 30.86 3.44
N SER A 30 1.27 30.07 3.08
CA SER A 30 0.77 28.95 3.91
C SER A 30 1.73 27.76 4.04
N GLN A 31 2.77 27.71 3.19
CA GLN A 31 3.87 26.75 3.33
C GLN A 31 4.90 27.20 4.37
N ILE A 32 4.97 28.52 4.66
CA ILE A 32 5.95 29.12 5.57
C ILE A 32 5.35 29.33 6.98
N PHE A 33 4.06 29.69 7.10
CA PHE A 33 3.42 29.93 8.40
C PHE A 33 2.33 28.90 8.73
N GLN A 34 2.26 28.53 10.01
CA GLN A 34 1.37 27.50 10.58
C GLN A 34 -0.12 27.79 10.31
N SER A 35 -0.84 26.80 9.80
CA SER A 35 -2.32 26.77 9.81
C SER A 35 -2.84 25.31 9.82
N ASP A 36 -3.96 25.12 10.54
CA ASP A 36 -4.62 23.84 10.89
C ASP A 36 -5.58 23.28 9.81
N HIS A 37 -5.25 23.45 8.54
CA HIS A 37 -6.06 22.89 7.44
C HIS A 37 -5.41 21.65 6.80
N PRO A 38 -6.19 20.62 6.45
CA PRO A 38 -5.68 19.40 5.83
C PRO A 38 -5.04 19.72 4.47
N ARG A 39 -3.76 19.38 4.34
CA ARG A 39 -2.89 19.75 3.22
C ARG A 39 -2.97 18.73 2.09
N LYS A 40 -3.12 19.21 0.85
CA LYS A 40 -3.03 18.41 -0.39
C LYS A 40 -1.58 17.96 -0.60
N SER A 41 -1.37 16.66 -0.81
CA SER A 41 -0.18 16.13 -1.47
C SER A 41 -0.32 16.39 -2.98
N LEU A 42 0.50 17.30 -3.53
CA LEU A 42 0.62 17.45 -4.98
C LEU A 42 1.50 16.32 -5.49
N LYS A 43 0.91 15.39 -6.27
CA LYS A 43 1.69 14.48 -7.12
C LYS A 43 2.36 15.33 -8.20
N PHE A 44 3.62 15.69 -7.98
CA PHE A 44 4.38 16.47 -8.95
C PHE A 44 4.92 15.56 -10.05
N SER A 45 4.55 15.87 -11.29
CA SER A 45 5.19 15.32 -12.48
C SER A 45 5.34 16.43 -13.51
N ALA A 46 6.55 16.59 -14.04
CA ALA A 46 6.83 17.53 -15.12
C ALA A 46 7.66 16.87 -16.23
N PHE A 47 7.54 17.36 -17.44
CA PHE A 47 8.29 16.89 -18.60
C PHE A 47 8.85 18.11 -19.35
N CYS A 48 10.17 18.21 -19.43
CA CYS A 48 10.86 19.33 -20.07
C CYS A 48 12.04 18.78 -20.89
N ASP A 49 12.18 19.21 -22.14
CA ASP A 49 13.25 18.83 -23.08
C ASP A 49 13.55 17.33 -23.17
N GLY A 50 12.51 16.49 -23.15
CA GLY A 50 12.66 15.03 -23.25
C GLY A 50 12.92 14.32 -21.92
N ILE A 51 12.98 15.05 -20.80
CA ILE A 51 13.32 14.54 -19.47
C ILE A 51 12.08 14.62 -18.56
N PHE A 52 11.84 13.57 -17.78
CA PHE A 52 10.75 13.51 -16.81
C PHE A 52 11.24 13.85 -15.39
N PHE A 53 10.47 14.65 -14.67
CA PHE A 53 10.78 15.18 -13.34
C PHE A 53 9.68 14.78 -12.35
N SER A 54 10.07 14.13 -11.26
CA SER A 54 9.14 13.63 -10.23
C SER A 54 9.04 14.54 -9.00
N SER A 55 9.78 15.65 -8.99
CA SER A 55 9.62 16.72 -7.99
C SER A 55 9.93 18.09 -8.58
N PHE A 56 9.29 19.13 -8.04
CA PHE A 56 9.45 20.51 -8.50
C PHE A 56 10.91 20.98 -8.40
N GLY A 57 11.62 20.54 -7.36
CA GLY A 57 13.04 20.84 -7.21
C GLY A 57 13.92 20.29 -8.35
N GLN A 58 13.57 19.14 -8.94
CA GLN A 58 14.33 18.61 -10.08
C GLN A 58 14.10 19.44 -11.36
N LEU A 59 12.86 19.90 -11.58
CA LEU A 59 12.54 20.78 -12.72
C LEU A 59 13.24 22.14 -12.60
N MET A 60 13.24 22.73 -11.40
CA MET A 60 13.88 24.05 -11.22
C MET A 60 15.38 24.02 -11.50
N ARG A 61 16.08 22.93 -11.15
CA ARG A 61 17.50 22.75 -11.50
C ARG A 61 17.78 22.70 -13.00
N SER A 62 16.84 22.20 -13.82
CA SER A 62 17.02 22.17 -15.28
C SER A 62 16.78 23.52 -15.93
N ILE A 63 16.07 24.42 -15.24
CA ILE A 63 15.63 25.72 -15.77
C ILE A 63 16.57 26.85 -15.32
N ASP A 64 17.01 26.86 -14.06
CA ASP A 64 17.86 27.91 -13.49
C ASP A 64 18.96 27.29 -12.59
N PRO A 65 20.21 27.16 -13.07
CA PRO A 65 21.31 26.56 -12.33
C PRO A 65 21.90 27.44 -11.22
N GLU A 66 21.54 28.73 -11.11
CA GLU A 66 22.22 29.69 -10.20
C GLU A 66 21.45 30.03 -8.92
N GLN A 67 20.33 29.37 -8.60
CA GLN A 67 19.63 29.60 -7.32
C GLN A 67 20.38 28.99 -6.11
N PRO A 68 20.62 29.75 -5.01
CA PRO A 68 21.31 29.24 -3.84
C PRO A 68 20.40 28.36 -2.97
N GLU A 69 20.97 27.22 -2.60
CA GLU A 69 20.55 26.14 -1.70
C GLU A 69 19.59 26.47 -0.54
N MET A 70 18.43 25.79 -0.54
CA MET A 70 17.95 25.08 0.66
C MET A 70 18.19 23.59 0.45
N GLU A 71 19.37 23.13 0.87
CA GLU A 71 19.78 21.72 0.79
C GLU A 71 18.82 20.80 1.55
N ARG A 72 18.11 19.96 0.78
CA ARG A 72 18.22 18.51 0.98
C ARG A 72 18.55 17.91 -0.37
N GLU A 73 19.79 17.45 -0.50
CA GLU A 73 20.26 16.68 -1.66
C GLU A 73 19.41 15.41 -1.82
N TYR A 74 18.31 15.50 -2.55
CA TYR A 74 17.79 14.34 -3.25
C TYR A 74 18.64 14.22 -4.52
N ALA A 75 19.81 13.61 -4.35
CA ALA A 75 20.51 12.95 -5.45
C ALA A 75 19.53 12.02 -6.18
N SER A 76 19.86 11.59 -7.38
CA SER A 76 19.18 10.47 -8.06
C SER A 76 19.40 9.16 -7.28
N ALA A 77 18.97 9.11 -6.03
CA ALA A 77 19.15 8.01 -5.12
C ALA A 77 18.28 6.87 -5.68
N SER A 78 18.95 5.84 -6.19
CA SER A 78 18.33 4.56 -6.43
C SER A 78 17.64 4.14 -5.13
N ILE A 79 16.31 4.11 -5.13
CA ILE A 79 15.57 3.68 -3.95
C ILE A 79 15.96 2.22 -3.70
N PRO A 80 16.57 1.91 -2.54
CA PRO A 80 17.10 0.58 -2.29
C PRO A 80 15.96 -0.43 -2.33
N TYR A 81 16.20 -1.52 -3.05
CA TYR A 81 15.29 -2.66 -3.00
C TYR A 81 15.56 -3.45 -1.72
N ILE A 82 14.55 -3.53 -0.85
CA ILE A 82 14.52 -4.38 0.32
C ILE A 82 13.79 -5.66 -0.08
N SER A 83 14.50 -6.79 -0.03
CA SER A 83 13.92 -8.10 -0.34
C SER A 83 12.81 -8.48 0.65
N ASP A 84 11.85 -9.29 0.21
CA ASP A 84 10.79 -9.87 1.05
C ASP A 84 11.31 -10.54 2.32
N ASP A 85 12.44 -11.25 2.24
CA ASP A 85 13.02 -11.91 3.41
C ASP A 85 13.58 -10.89 4.41
N ALA A 86 14.21 -9.81 3.95
CA ALA A 86 14.65 -8.74 4.82
C ALA A 86 13.47 -8.03 5.50
N ILE A 87 12.38 -7.79 4.77
CA ILE A 87 11.12 -7.26 5.34
C ILE A 87 10.56 -8.19 6.42
N LYS A 88 10.52 -9.50 6.17
CA LYS A 88 10.05 -10.48 7.16
C LYS A 88 10.92 -10.52 8.42
N HIS A 89 12.24 -10.41 8.27
CA HIS A 89 13.15 -10.35 9.41
C HIS A 89 12.88 -9.07 10.24
N SER A 90 12.78 -7.91 9.60
CA SER A 90 12.53 -6.65 10.33
C SER A 90 11.16 -6.63 11.02
N VAL A 91 10.13 -7.24 10.40
CA VAL A 91 8.84 -7.49 11.05
C VAL A 91 8.97 -8.39 12.27
N THR A 92 9.81 -9.42 12.20
CA THR A 92 10.05 -10.33 13.33
C THR A 92 10.71 -9.59 14.50
N ASP A 93 11.67 -8.70 14.20
CA ASP A 93 12.38 -7.90 15.20
C ASP A 93 11.41 -6.97 15.95
N ILE A 94 10.60 -6.19 15.22
CA ILE A 94 9.65 -5.26 15.85
C ILE A 94 8.53 -5.98 16.61
N LEU A 95 8.10 -7.16 16.16
CA LEU A 95 7.17 -8.00 16.92
C LEU A 95 7.79 -8.52 18.21
N GLY A 96 9.11 -8.77 18.21
CA GLY A 96 9.88 -9.11 19.39
C GLY A 96 9.93 -7.97 20.41
N GLU A 97 10.12 -6.73 19.96
CA GLU A 97 10.17 -5.53 20.81
C GLU A 97 8.86 -5.30 21.58
N ILE A 98 7.71 -5.63 20.97
CA ILE A 98 6.41 -5.54 21.63
C ILE A 98 6.00 -6.84 22.34
N GLU A 99 6.89 -7.84 22.39
CA GLU A 99 6.67 -9.16 23.00
C GLU A 99 5.43 -9.89 22.45
N TYR A 100 5.14 -9.75 21.15
CA TYR A 100 3.93 -10.31 20.54
C TYR A 100 3.89 -11.84 20.63
N GLN A 101 2.79 -12.38 21.19
CA GLN A 101 2.60 -13.83 21.38
C GLN A 101 1.49 -14.44 20.50
N GLY A 102 0.53 -13.62 20.04
CA GLY A 102 -0.63 -14.09 19.28
C GLY A 102 -1.78 -13.08 19.27
N GLY A 103 -2.88 -13.45 18.60
CA GLY A 103 -4.03 -12.59 18.37
C GLY A 103 -3.78 -11.53 17.28
N PRO A 104 -4.65 -10.52 17.18
CA PRO A 104 -4.39 -9.36 16.35
C PRO A 104 -3.17 -8.61 16.89
N VAL A 105 -2.24 -8.24 16.00
CA VAL A 105 -1.08 -7.41 16.38
C VAL A 105 -1.56 -6.04 16.81
N ASP A 106 -1.08 -5.57 17.96
CA ASP A 106 -1.34 -4.23 18.49
C ASP A 106 -0.50 -3.20 17.73
N LEU A 107 -1.11 -2.59 16.71
CA LEU A 107 -0.47 -1.60 15.85
C LEU A 107 -0.24 -0.26 16.56
N GLU A 108 -1.04 0.07 17.57
CA GLU A 108 -0.86 1.29 18.36
C GLU A 108 0.37 1.19 19.26
N ARG A 109 0.61 0.02 19.85
CA ARG A 109 1.85 -0.27 20.58
C ARG A 109 3.07 -0.19 19.69
N ILE A 110 2.97 -0.61 18.42
CA ILE A 110 4.05 -0.46 17.44
C ILE A 110 4.31 1.01 17.12
N CYS A 111 3.26 1.80 16.84
CA CYS A 111 3.41 3.24 16.65
C CYS A 111 4.11 3.89 17.86
N SER A 112 3.71 3.52 19.07
CA SER A 112 4.31 4.02 20.31
C SER A 112 5.79 3.65 20.42
N ALA A 113 6.16 2.39 20.13
CA ALA A 113 7.56 1.93 20.13
C ALA A 113 8.42 2.70 19.11
N LEU A 114 7.86 3.03 17.95
CA LEU A 114 8.53 3.81 16.91
C LEU A 114 8.48 5.34 17.14
N SER A 115 7.88 5.79 18.24
CA SER A 115 7.64 7.22 18.54
C SER A 115 6.85 7.93 17.43
N ILE A 116 5.82 7.26 16.92
CA ILE A 116 4.89 7.77 15.91
C ILE A 116 3.59 8.18 16.62
N SER A 117 3.16 9.41 16.38
CA SER A 117 1.85 9.90 16.80
C SER A 117 0.79 9.32 15.87
N LEU A 118 -0.32 8.82 16.42
CA LEU A 118 -1.42 8.25 15.68
C LEU A 118 -2.69 9.08 15.91
N ASN A 119 -3.37 9.41 14.82
CA ASN A 119 -4.65 10.11 14.84
C ASN A 119 -5.69 9.34 14.02
N TYR A 120 -6.92 9.31 14.51
CA TYR A 120 -8.08 8.80 13.79
C TYR A 120 -9.00 9.97 13.42
N SER A 121 -9.40 10.02 12.15
CA SER A 121 -10.22 11.08 11.60
C SER A 121 -11.51 10.49 11.02
N ASP A 122 -12.66 11.05 11.36
CA ASP A 122 -13.96 10.67 10.79
C ASP A 122 -14.30 11.44 9.49
N GLN A 123 -13.31 12.13 8.91
CA GLN A 123 -13.51 12.95 7.71
C GLN A 123 -13.47 12.11 6.43
N ASP A 124 -14.47 12.28 5.54
CA ASP A 124 -14.43 11.77 4.16
C ASP A 124 -13.50 12.65 3.32
N ILE A 125 -12.21 12.34 3.36
CA ILE A 125 -11.18 13.00 2.56
C ILE A 125 -11.07 12.29 1.22
N ARG A 126 -11.09 13.05 0.13
CA ARG A 126 -10.97 12.53 -1.23
C ARG A 126 -9.82 13.18 -1.98
N ASP A 127 -9.20 12.42 -2.87
CA ASP A 127 -8.17 12.92 -3.77
C ASP A 127 -8.78 13.73 -4.93
N ILE A 128 -7.91 14.20 -5.84
CA ILE A 128 -8.29 15.00 -7.01
C ILE A 128 -9.21 14.25 -7.99
N ASP A 129 -9.21 12.91 -7.97
CA ASP A 129 -10.03 12.05 -8.82
C ASP A 129 -11.32 11.62 -8.09
N GLY A 130 -11.56 12.16 -6.88
CA GLY A 130 -12.71 11.83 -6.03
C GLY A 130 -12.57 10.49 -5.30
N ILE A 131 -11.38 9.88 -5.31
CA ILE A 131 -11.09 8.60 -4.66
C ILE A 131 -10.88 8.83 -3.16
N PRO A 132 -11.51 8.03 -2.28
CA PRO A 132 -11.30 8.15 -0.84
C PRO A 132 -9.83 7.96 -0.45
N VAL A 133 -9.33 8.90 0.34
CA VAL A 133 -8.03 8.83 1.02
C VAL A 133 -8.21 8.04 2.31
N LEU A 134 -7.49 6.92 2.42
CA LEU A 134 -7.65 6.00 3.55
C LEU A 134 -6.78 6.38 4.74
N GLY A 135 -5.63 6.98 4.46
CA GLY A 135 -4.68 7.40 5.48
C GLY A 135 -3.61 8.33 4.92
N SER A 136 -2.77 8.82 5.81
CA SER A 136 -1.61 9.63 5.45
C SER A 136 -0.50 9.50 6.47
N ALA A 137 0.74 9.64 6.01
CA ALA A 137 1.94 9.74 6.84
C ALA A 137 2.62 11.10 6.63
N ASN A 138 2.94 11.77 7.74
CA ASN A 138 3.81 12.92 7.78
C ASN A 138 5.13 12.54 8.46
N PHE A 139 6.17 12.31 7.66
CA PHE A 139 7.46 11.83 8.16
C PHE A 139 8.18 12.85 9.04
N THR A 140 8.04 14.15 8.73
CA THR A 140 8.65 15.23 9.52
C THR A 140 8.05 15.32 10.92
N ARG A 141 6.72 15.22 11.03
CA ARG A 141 6.00 15.29 12.32
C ARG A 141 5.90 13.95 13.03
N LYS A 142 6.34 12.86 12.39
CA LYS A 142 6.10 11.48 12.83
C LYS A 142 4.64 11.24 13.18
N LEU A 143 3.75 11.57 12.25
CA LEU A 143 2.30 11.48 12.44
C LEU A 143 1.69 10.58 11.37
N ILE A 144 0.92 9.58 11.80
CA ILE A 144 0.01 8.81 10.96
C ILE A 144 -1.42 9.30 11.24
N THR A 145 -2.19 9.54 10.19
CA THR A 145 -3.64 9.76 10.29
C THR A 145 -4.36 8.69 9.50
N ILE A 146 -5.31 8.00 10.14
CA ILE A 146 -6.20 7.03 9.49
C ILE A 146 -7.59 7.65 9.38
N ASN A 147 -8.13 7.67 8.16
CA ASN A 147 -9.49 8.14 7.93
C ASN A 147 -10.46 6.96 8.04
N ALA A 148 -11.46 7.09 8.90
CA ALA A 148 -12.49 6.10 9.08
C ALA A 148 -13.30 5.94 7.79
N HIS A 149 -13.40 4.69 7.33
CA HIS A 149 -14.21 4.37 6.14
C HIS A 149 -15.06 3.10 6.37
N GLY A 150 -15.32 2.77 7.65
CA GLY A 150 -16.27 1.73 8.06
C GLY A 150 -15.79 0.29 7.87
N ASN A 151 -14.50 0.07 7.60
CA ASN A 151 -13.95 -1.27 7.42
C ASN A 151 -12.66 -1.42 8.23
N ARG A 152 -12.80 -1.97 9.45
CA ARG A 152 -11.69 -2.16 10.40
C ARG A 152 -10.53 -2.98 9.86
N ASN A 153 -10.81 -4.01 9.06
CA ASN A 153 -9.74 -4.83 8.46
C ASN A 153 -8.88 -4.02 7.50
N ARG A 154 -9.51 -3.09 6.76
CA ARG A 154 -8.83 -2.21 5.83
C ARG A 154 -8.13 -1.07 6.56
N GLU A 155 -8.74 -0.48 7.59
CA GLU A 155 -8.09 0.50 8.48
C GLU A 155 -6.83 -0.09 9.14
N ARG A 156 -6.88 -1.35 9.62
CA ARG A 156 -5.70 -2.07 10.15
C ARG A 156 -4.62 -2.25 9.09
N PHE A 157 -4.99 -2.63 7.88
CA PHE A 157 -4.01 -2.78 6.80
C PHE A 157 -3.37 -1.45 6.44
N THR A 158 -4.17 -0.38 6.32
CA THR A 158 -3.71 0.99 6.07
C THR A 158 -2.75 1.44 7.16
N LEU A 159 -3.08 1.24 8.44
CA LEU A 159 -2.17 1.56 9.54
C LEU A 159 -0.87 0.75 9.46
N GLY A 160 -0.95 -0.56 9.21
CA GLY A 160 0.24 -1.39 9.01
C GLY A 160 1.11 -0.94 7.83
N HIS A 161 0.49 -0.41 6.77
CA HIS A 161 1.18 0.13 5.60
C HIS A 161 1.93 1.42 5.94
N GLU A 162 1.27 2.37 6.61
CA GLU A 162 1.89 3.62 7.04
C GLU A 162 3.04 3.36 8.02
N ILE A 163 2.87 2.42 8.97
CA ILE A 163 3.97 1.93 9.84
C ILE A 163 5.12 1.40 8.99
N GLY A 164 4.83 0.68 7.91
CA GLY A 164 5.84 0.18 6.96
C GLY A 164 6.68 1.31 6.37
N HIS A 165 6.06 2.40 5.92
CA HIS A 165 6.81 3.57 5.43
C HIS A 165 7.75 4.16 6.49
N PHE A 166 7.29 4.28 7.74
CA PHE A 166 8.13 4.77 8.83
C PHE A 166 9.26 3.81 9.17
N HIS A 167 8.96 2.53 9.35
CA HIS A 167 9.92 1.52 9.77
C HIS A 167 11.01 1.28 8.71
N LEU A 168 10.63 1.25 7.44
CA LEU A 168 11.56 1.09 6.31
C LEU A 168 12.24 2.41 5.90
N LYS A 169 12.05 3.48 6.67
CA LYS A 169 12.68 4.80 6.47
C LYS A 169 12.39 5.42 5.10
N HIS A 170 11.20 5.19 4.55
CA HIS A 170 10.79 5.80 3.28
C HIS A 170 10.72 7.34 3.35
N GLY A 171 10.68 7.92 4.57
CA GLY A 171 10.81 9.36 4.81
C GLY A 171 12.16 9.97 4.38
N GLU A 172 13.18 9.15 4.10
CA GLU A 172 14.42 9.60 3.45
C GLU A 172 14.21 9.97 1.98
N TYR A 173 13.11 9.53 1.35
CA TYR A 173 12.75 9.77 -0.05
C TYR A 173 11.45 10.57 -0.21
N LEU A 174 10.59 10.58 0.81
CA LEU A 174 9.28 11.22 0.82
C LEU A 174 9.15 12.21 1.98
N SER A 175 8.56 13.38 1.74
CA SER A 175 8.25 14.34 2.82
C SER A 175 6.92 14.06 3.52
N SER A 176 5.95 13.53 2.77
CA SER A 176 4.63 13.06 3.23
C SER A 176 4.04 12.10 2.21
N GLU A 177 3.20 11.16 2.65
CA GLU A 177 2.51 10.19 1.78
C GLU A 177 0.99 10.19 2.04
N THR A 178 0.23 9.77 1.04
CA THR A 178 -1.23 9.61 1.15
C THR A 178 -1.66 8.37 0.41
N ILE A 179 -2.23 7.41 1.14
CA ILE A 179 -2.66 6.14 0.58
C ILE A 179 -4.11 6.20 0.09
N VAL A 180 -4.32 5.80 -1.17
CA VAL A 180 -5.64 5.58 -1.76
C VAL A 180 -5.83 4.10 -2.14
N GLU A 181 -7.05 3.71 -2.48
CA GLU A 181 -7.42 2.30 -2.67
C GLU A 181 -6.57 1.55 -3.72
N LYS A 182 -6.17 2.23 -4.79
CA LYS A 182 -5.34 1.64 -5.85
C LYS A 182 -3.93 1.27 -5.38
N ASP A 183 -3.40 1.98 -4.39
CA ASP A 183 -2.03 1.77 -3.90
C ASP A 183 -1.91 0.45 -3.12
N LEU A 184 -3.01 -0.01 -2.53
CA LEU A 184 -3.14 -1.33 -1.87
C LEU A 184 -2.97 -2.53 -2.83
N LEU A 185 -3.10 -2.30 -4.14
CA LEU A 185 -3.09 -3.34 -5.16
C LEU A 185 -1.78 -3.41 -5.95
N ILE A 186 -0.82 -2.53 -5.66
CA ILE A 186 0.46 -2.44 -6.37
C ILE A 186 1.24 -3.75 -6.19
N LYS A 187 1.75 -4.27 -7.30
CA LYS A 187 2.62 -5.45 -7.37
C LYS A 187 3.94 -5.02 -7.99
N GLU A 188 5.04 -5.52 -7.43
CA GLU A 188 6.35 -5.27 -8.02
C GLU A 188 6.47 -5.91 -9.41
N THR A 189 7.01 -5.12 -10.35
CA THR A 189 7.44 -5.59 -11.66
C THR A 189 8.87 -5.15 -11.93
N ALA A 190 9.57 -5.82 -12.85
CA ALA A 190 10.95 -5.45 -13.23
C ALA A 190 11.09 -4.02 -13.79
N GLN A 191 9.97 -3.34 -14.09
CA GLN A 191 9.89 -1.98 -14.62
C GLN A 191 9.33 -0.98 -13.61
N SER A 192 9.10 -1.40 -12.35
CA SER A 192 8.45 -0.55 -11.37
C SER A 192 9.27 0.69 -11.06
N LEU A 193 8.62 1.85 -11.16
CA LEU A 193 9.21 3.14 -10.84
C LEU A 193 9.57 3.22 -9.35
N ASN A 194 10.50 4.12 -9.00
CA ASN A 194 10.96 4.33 -7.63
C ASN A 194 9.82 4.41 -6.60
N TYR A 195 8.72 5.11 -6.92
CA TYR A 195 7.54 5.22 -6.04
C TYR A 195 6.81 3.88 -5.86
N GLU A 196 6.54 3.14 -6.93
CA GLU A 196 5.86 1.83 -6.86
C GLU A 196 6.61 0.82 -6.00
N ARG A 197 7.95 0.92 -5.98
CA ARG A 197 8.79 0.10 -5.11
C ARG A 197 8.55 0.38 -3.63
N LEU A 198 8.44 1.66 -3.24
CA LEU A 198 8.14 2.04 -1.86
C LEU A 198 6.77 1.51 -1.42
N GLU A 199 5.75 1.71 -2.26
CA GLU A 199 4.38 1.22 -2.01
C GLU A 199 4.34 -0.30 -1.88
N TYR A 200 5.05 -1.02 -2.77
CA TYR A 200 5.17 -2.46 -2.70
C TYR A 200 5.82 -2.91 -1.39
N GLN A 201 6.94 -2.29 -0.99
CA GLN A 201 7.64 -2.61 0.25
C GLN A 201 6.78 -2.33 1.48
N ALA A 202 6.02 -1.23 1.50
CA ALA A 202 5.09 -0.91 2.58
C ALA A 202 3.92 -1.91 2.65
N ASN A 203 3.37 -2.31 1.50
CA ASN A 203 2.33 -3.35 1.41
C ASN A 203 2.84 -4.72 1.88
N ALA A 204 4.06 -5.09 1.48
CA ALA A 204 4.72 -6.32 1.91
C ALA A 204 4.98 -6.30 3.42
N PHE A 205 5.44 -5.18 3.96
CA PHE A 205 5.64 -4.99 5.40
C PHE A 205 4.32 -5.13 6.16
N SER A 206 3.27 -4.39 5.78
CA SER A 206 1.94 -4.45 6.39
C SER A 206 1.39 -5.87 6.42
N SER A 207 1.46 -6.56 5.27
CA SER A 207 0.97 -7.94 5.12
C SER A 207 1.69 -8.92 6.05
N ASN A 208 3.01 -8.78 6.21
CA ASN A 208 3.78 -9.63 7.12
C ASN A 208 3.56 -9.23 8.59
N LEU A 209 3.33 -7.95 8.86
CA LEU A 209 3.09 -7.45 10.21
C LEU A 209 1.74 -7.91 10.76
N ILE A 210 0.66 -7.75 10.01
CA ILE A 210 -0.69 -8.11 10.50
C ILE A 210 -0.97 -9.63 10.43
N LEU A 211 -0.18 -10.37 9.64
CA LEU A 211 -0.22 -11.84 9.56
C LEU A 211 1.17 -12.46 9.73
N PRO A 212 1.72 -12.48 10.97
CA PRO A 212 3.07 -13.01 11.22
C PRO A 212 3.17 -14.52 10.95
N ASP A 213 4.16 -14.94 10.17
CA ASP A 213 4.30 -16.32 9.66
C ASP A 213 4.22 -17.39 10.76
N GLY A 214 4.95 -17.20 11.86
CA GLY A 214 5.03 -18.18 12.94
C GLY A 214 3.70 -18.40 13.65
N VAL A 215 3.00 -17.31 13.99
CA VAL A 215 1.66 -17.39 14.62
C VAL A 215 0.63 -17.89 13.62
N PHE A 216 0.70 -17.42 12.37
CA PHE A 216 -0.22 -17.83 11.30
C PHE A 216 -0.17 -19.33 11.04
N LYS A 217 1.02 -19.91 10.88
CA LYS A 217 1.20 -21.36 10.68
C LYS A 217 0.64 -22.16 11.85
N ARG A 218 0.97 -21.76 13.08
CA ARG A 218 0.50 -22.41 14.32
C ARG A 218 -1.02 -22.41 14.43
N LYS A 219 -1.65 -21.24 14.22
CA LYS A 219 -3.11 -21.11 14.29
C LYS A 219 -3.84 -21.77 13.14
N THR A 220 -3.24 -21.81 11.95
CA THR A 220 -3.77 -22.60 10.84
C THR A 220 -3.78 -24.09 11.18
N ALA A 221 -2.73 -24.61 11.80
CA ALA A 221 -2.68 -26.01 12.24
C ALA A 221 -3.76 -26.32 13.29
N GLU A 222 -3.95 -25.43 14.27
CA GLU A 222 -4.98 -25.55 15.30
C GLU A 222 -6.39 -25.57 14.71
N PHE A 223 -6.73 -24.59 13.86
CA PHE A 223 -8.06 -24.56 13.23
C PHE A 223 -8.29 -25.69 12.24
N ARG A 224 -7.25 -26.17 11.54
CA ARG A 224 -7.35 -27.38 10.70
C ARG A 224 -7.74 -28.59 11.54
N HIS A 225 -7.11 -28.76 12.70
CA HIS A 225 -7.44 -29.85 13.61
C HIS A 225 -8.88 -29.74 14.12
N LEU A 226 -9.30 -28.54 14.55
CA LEU A 226 -10.67 -28.29 15.04
C LEU A 226 -11.75 -28.51 13.98
N LEU A 227 -11.43 -28.24 12.71
CA LEU A 227 -12.34 -28.43 11.57
C LEU A 227 -12.17 -29.80 10.89
N GLU A 228 -11.39 -30.70 11.48
CA GLU A 228 -11.10 -32.05 10.95
C GLU A 228 -10.53 -32.05 9.51
N ILE A 229 -9.81 -30.98 9.14
CA ILE A 229 -9.15 -30.84 7.84
C ILE A 229 -7.89 -31.71 7.84
N SER A 230 -8.00 -32.86 7.18
CA SER A 230 -6.90 -33.81 7.02
C SER A 230 -6.29 -33.72 5.62
N ASP A 231 -4.97 -33.83 5.51
CA ASP A 231 -4.32 -34.00 4.22
C ASP A 231 -4.53 -35.44 3.74
N ARG A 232 -5.35 -35.61 2.70
CA ARG A 232 -5.67 -36.90 2.08
C ARG A 232 -4.88 -37.12 0.78
N GLY A 233 -3.72 -36.48 0.64
CA GLY A 233 -2.90 -36.50 -0.58
C GLY A 233 -3.22 -35.35 -1.55
N HIS A 234 -3.91 -34.32 -1.07
CA HIS A 234 -4.31 -33.14 -1.87
C HIS A 234 -3.67 -31.84 -1.37
N GLY A 235 -2.81 -31.92 -0.35
CA GLY A 235 -2.08 -30.81 0.23
C GLY A 235 -2.66 -30.36 1.56
N TYR A 236 -2.02 -29.34 2.13
CA TYR A 236 -2.26 -28.92 3.52
C TYR A 236 -3.68 -28.37 3.70
N VAL A 237 -4.10 -27.38 2.92
CA VAL A 237 -5.50 -26.93 2.81
C VAL A 237 -5.93 -27.12 1.37
N PHE A 238 -6.94 -27.95 1.14
CA PHE A 238 -7.48 -28.22 -0.19
C PHE A 238 -8.88 -27.64 -0.34
N VAL A 239 -9.16 -27.01 -1.48
CA VAL A 239 -10.50 -26.55 -1.84
C VAL A 239 -10.77 -26.75 -3.32
N ASP A 240 -11.94 -27.28 -3.65
CA ASP A 240 -12.48 -27.43 -5.00
C ASP A 240 -13.95 -26.97 -5.04
N ASP A 241 -14.65 -27.23 -6.14
CA ASP A 241 -16.06 -26.84 -6.29
C ASP A 241 -17.04 -27.78 -5.53
N GLN A 242 -16.56 -28.76 -4.75
CA GLN A 242 -17.44 -29.57 -3.91
C GLN A 242 -17.99 -28.72 -2.76
N PRO A 243 -19.31 -28.73 -2.51
CA PRO A 243 -19.93 -27.87 -1.49
C PRO A 243 -19.32 -28.03 -0.10
N TYR A 244 -19.01 -29.27 0.30
CA TYR A 244 -18.41 -29.55 1.61
C TYR A 244 -17.01 -28.95 1.75
N ASN A 245 -16.13 -29.14 0.75
CA ASN A 245 -14.78 -28.59 0.76
C ASN A 245 -14.80 -27.06 0.79
N SER A 246 -15.68 -26.44 0.00
CA SER A 246 -15.88 -24.99 0.01
C SER A 246 -16.39 -24.48 1.36
N MET A 247 -17.33 -25.19 1.99
CA MET A 247 -17.87 -24.83 3.31
C MET A 247 -16.79 -24.88 4.40
N ILE A 248 -16.05 -25.99 4.49
CA ILE A 248 -14.99 -26.16 5.50
C ILE A 248 -13.84 -25.16 5.27
N TYR A 249 -13.48 -24.91 4.01
CA TYR A 249 -12.50 -23.88 3.67
C TYR A 249 -12.96 -22.47 4.11
N ASP A 250 -14.24 -22.12 3.89
CA ASP A 250 -14.76 -20.83 4.35
C ASP A 250 -14.80 -20.72 5.89
N GLN A 251 -15.09 -21.80 6.60
CA GLN A 251 -15.00 -21.85 8.06
C GLN A 251 -13.57 -21.64 8.56
N LEU A 252 -12.57 -22.25 7.90
CA LEU A 252 -11.16 -22.02 8.18
C LEU A 252 -10.78 -20.55 7.95
N LEU A 253 -11.16 -19.97 6.81
CA LEU A 253 -10.91 -18.56 6.51
C LEU A 253 -11.57 -17.63 7.53
N THR A 254 -12.80 -17.92 7.94
CA THR A 254 -13.53 -17.16 8.96
C THR A 254 -12.81 -17.21 10.30
N SER A 255 -12.37 -18.39 10.73
CA SER A 255 -11.68 -18.58 12.02
C SER A 255 -10.36 -17.80 12.06
N LEU A 256 -9.56 -17.88 10.99
CA LEU A 256 -8.31 -17.13 10.86
C LEU A 256 -8.54 -15.62 10.74
N SER A 257 -9.52 -15.20 9.93
CA SER A 257 -9.89 -13.80 9.73
C SER A 257 -10.28 -13.15 11.06
N ASN A 258 -11.09 -13.82 11.87
CA ASN A 258 -11.51 -13.33 13.18
C ASN A 258 -10.33 -13.28 14.17
N TYR A 259 -9.46 -14.30 14.17
CA TYR A 259 -8.33 -14.36 15.09
C TYR A 259 -7.29 -13.26 14.85
N PHE A 260 -7.03 -12.90 13.60
CA PHE A 260 -6.03 -11.88 13.22
C PHE A 260 -6.63 -10.49 12.97
N GLU A 261 -7.96 -10.37 12.96
CA GLU A 261 -8.70 -9.16 12.56
C GLU A 261 -8.27 -8.62 11.17
N VAL A 262 -8.32 -9.52 10.19
CA VAL A 262 -8.00 -9.21 8.78
C VAL A 262 -9.10 -9.73 7.86
N SER A 263 -9.09 -9.34 6.59
CA SER A 263 -10.04 -9.87 5.61
C SER A 263 -9.77 -11.35 5.28
N LYS A 264 -10.83 -12.12 4.95
CA LYS A 264 -10.71 -13.48 4.41
C LYS A 264 -9.80 -13.54 3.18
N GLN A 265 -9.80 -12.48 2.36
CA GLN A 265 -8.93 -12.37 1.19
C GLN A 265 -7.45 -12.30 1.59
N ALA A 266 -7.10 -11.52 2.62
CA ALA A 266 -5.72 -11.45 3.13
C ALA A 266 -5.27 -12.82 3.66
N VAL A 267 -6.13 -13.54 4.38
CA VAL A 267 -5.87 -14.92 4.84
C VAL A 267 -5.62 -15.85 3.65
N GLN A 268 -6.47 -15.82 2.63
CA GLN A 268 -6.31 -16.64 1.42
C GLN A 268 -4.97 -16.34 0.71
N ILE A 269 -4.62 -15.07 0.55
CA ILE A 269 -3.34 -14.66 -0.04
C ILE A 269 -2.18 -15.20 0.79
N LYS A 270 -2.25 -15.10 2.12
CA LYS A 270 -1.21 -15.60 3.02
C LYS A 270 -1.04 -17.11 2.93
N LEU A 271 -2.13 -17.88 2.94
CA LEU A 271 -2.07 -19.33 2.75
C LEU A 271 -1.41 -19.72 1.42
N LYS A 272 -1.76 -19.01 0.35
CA LYS A 272 -1.16 -19.23 -0.98
C LYS A 272 0.33 -18.90 -0.99
N ASN A 273 0.74 -17.75 -0.44
CA ASN A 273 2.13 -17.31 -0.39
C ASN A 273 3.01 -18.26 0.45
N LEU A 274 2.44 -18.89 1.47
CA LEU A 274 3.12 -19.89 2.29
C LEU A 274 3.09 -21.31 1.68
N GLY A 275 2.50 -21.49 0.49
CA GLY A 275 2.36 -22.80 -0.15
C GLY A 275 1.43 -23.77 0.61
N MET A 276 0.54 -23.24 1.45
CA MET A 276 -0.36 -24.02 2.31
C MET A 276 -1.73 -24.27 1.70
N LEU A 277 -2.05 -23.67 0.55
CA LEU A 277 -3.34 -23.76 -0.12
C LEU A 277 -3.22 -24.39 -1.52
N THR A 278 -3.94 -25.49 -1.71
CA THR A 278 -4.26 -26.08 -3.00
C THR A 278 -5.69 -25.69 -3.38
N ASP A 279 -5.85 -24.84 -4.40
CA ASP A 279 -7.15 -24.30 -4.82
C ASP A 279 -7.49 -24.74 -6.25
N GLU A 280 -8.33 -25.78 -6.36
CA GLU A 280 -8.73 -26.44 -7.61
C GLU A 280 -10.11 -26.00 -8.12
N ARG A 281 -10.69 -24.95 -7.53
CA ARG A 281 -11.99 -24.39 -7.96
C ARG A 281 -11.92 -23.95 -9.42
N LYS A 282 -12.97 -24.23 -10.21
CA LYS A 282 -13.04 -23.91 -11.66
C LYS A 282 -12.68 -22.48 -12.01
N ARG A 283 -13.08 -21.51 -11.18
CA ARG A 283 -12.77 -20.07 -11.39
C ARG A 283 -11.25 -19.75 -11.38
N ASN A 284 -10.44 -20.61 -10.76
CA ASN A 284 -8.99 -20.46 -10.67
C ASN A 284 -8.24 -21.25 -11.76
N LYS A 285 -8.91 -22.16 -12.46
CA LYS A 285 -8.36 -22.79 -13.67
C LYS A 285 -8.36 -21.74 -14.77
N ARG A 286 -7.21 -21.11 -15.01
CA ARG A 286 -6.99 -20.40 -16.28
C ARG A 286 -7.28 -21.41 -17.39
N LEU A 287 -8.32 -21.18 -18.17
CA LEU A 287 -8.49 -21.90 -19.43
C LEU A 287 -7.20 -21.69 -20.22
N PRO A 288 -6.49 -22.76 -20.61
CA PRO A 288 -5.40 -22.63 -21.57
C PRO A 288 -5.94 -21.90 -22.80
N ALA A 289 -5.18 -20.97 -23.37
CA ALA A 289 -5.61 -20.20 -24.55
C ALA A 289 -6.12 -21.07 -25.71
N THR A 290 -5.69 -22.34 -25.76
CA THR A 290 -6.16 -23.36 -26.69
C THR A 290 -7.65 -23.73 -26.53
N GLN A 291 -8.19 -23.76 -25.31
CA GLN A 291 -9.61 -24.09 -25.07
C GLN A 291 -10.58 -22.93 -25.39
N ILE A 292 -10.07 -21.69 -25.43
CA ILE A 292 -10.85 -20.52 -25.85
C ILE A 292 -11.08 -20.53 -27.37
N LEU A 293 -10.10 -21.01 -28.14
CA LEU A 293 -10.22 -21.15 -29.60
C LEU A 293 -11.15 -22.31 -29.99
N ASP A 294 -11.14 -23.42 -29.24
CA ASP A 294 -12.06 -24.54 -29.46
C ASP A 294 -13.52 -24.16 -29.12
N ALA A 295 -13.74 -23.38 -28.05
CA ALA A 295 -15.06 -22.88 -27.70
C ALA A 295 -15.63 -21.87 -28.73
N LEU A 296 -14.76 -21.09 -29.39
CA LEU A 296 -15.15 -20.12 -30.43
C LEU A 296 -15.30 -20.73 -31.83
N SER A 297 -14.83 -21.96 -32.04
CA SER A 297 -14.92 -22.67 -33.32
C SER A 297 -16.08 -23.67 -33.40
N LEU A 298 -16.71 -24.00 -32.26
CA LEU A 298 -17.91 -24.84 -32.21
C LEU A 298 -19.23 -24.06 -32.44
N ASP A 299 -19.21 -22.73 -32.39
CA ASP A 299 -20.37 -21.86 -32.70
C ASP A 299 -20.50 -21.48 -34.18
N ARG A 300 -19.75 -22.15 -35.08
CA ARG A 300 -19.90 -22.04 -36.54
C ARG A 300 -20.14 -23.39 -37.20
N LYS A 301 -21.29 -24.00 -36.94
CA LYS A 301 -21.92 -24.96 -37.87
C LYS A 301 -23.42 -24.82 -37.84
#